data_AF-A0A059DYU8-F1
#
_entry.id   AF-A0A059DYU8-F1
#
_cell.length_a   1.000
_cell.length_b   1.000
_cell.length_c   1.000
_cell.angle_alpha   90.00
_cell.angle_beta   90.00
_cell.angle_gamma   90.00
#
_symmetry.space_group_name_H-M   'P 1'
#
loop_
_entity.id
_entity.type
_entity.pdbx_description
1 polymer ?
#
loop_
_entity_poly.entity_id
_entity_poly.type
_entity_poly.pdbx_seq_one_letter_code
_entity_poly.pdbx_strand_id
1 'polypeptide(L)'
;MQRALISLSALAIAALPALADTKDYAVGDFTKLDVSEAILVIYDNGPSSSVTVEQSNGDFSDINIETDGDTLLIDRISVGSGWRSNISTDFRNGELRAKVNGKKVPSYTVRISSPAISGIDVSRSARTTANSINADALDLKASSSADLIISGRANSVRIDASSSSDIEAERLVANRLSIDASSSADVEARAETDQQIRIAASSSADVELNLSGGADIELEASSSADLELDGTCDHIVITASSSADVEGRELICASAKVKASSSADVNLSVTDTVEASASSGGDINIFGNPAQRDVRESSGGDVSFR
;
A
#
# COMPACT_ATOMS: atom_id res chain seq x y z
N MET A 1 7.46 -49.17 -60.93
CA MET A 1 6.31 -48.25 -60.76
C MET A 1 6.29 -47.79 -59.30
N GLN A 2 6.99 -46.70 -58.99
CA GLN A 2 6.97 -46.09 -57.64
C GLN A 2 6.03 -44.88 -57.70
N ARG A 3 5.00 -44.90 -56.86
CA ARG A 3 4.04 -43.80 -56.69
C ARG A 3 4.65 -42.78 -55.73
N ALA A 4 4.87 -41.55 -56.20
CA ALA A 4 5.28 -40.44 -55.36
C ALA A 4 4.06 -39.90 -54.59
N LEU A 5 4.14 -39.93 -53.27
CA LEU A 5 3.20 -39.29 -52.34
C LEU A 5 3.45 -37.79 -52.34
N ILE A 6 2.40 -37.01 -52.61
CA ILE A 6 2.39 -35.55 -52.41
C ILE A 6 2.07 -35.32 -50.92
N SER A 7 3.07 -34.93 -50.14
CA SER A 7 2.87 -34.48 -48.77
C SER A 7 2.36 -33.03 -48.77
N LEU A 8 1.10 -32.86 -48.40
CA LEU A 8 0.47 -31.57 -48.13
C LEU A 8 0.99 -31.07 -46.78
N SER A 9 1.97 -30.17 -46.77
CA SER A 9 2.42 -29.51 -45.53
C SER A 9 1.39 -28.47 -45.12
N ALA A 10 0.68 -28.76 -44.03
CA ALA A 10 -0.20 -27.80 -43.35
C ALA A 10 0.61 -26.60 -42.86
N LEU A 11 0.28 -25.41 -43.38
CA LEU A 11 0.83 -24.15 -42.91
C LEU A 11 0.12 -23.78 -41.60
N ALA A 12 0.77 -24.04 -40.47
CA ALA A 12 0.31 -23.56 -39.17
C ALA A 12 0.48 -22.03 -39.14
N ILE A 13 -0.63 -21.29 -39.19
CA ILE A 13 -0.64 -19.85 -38.93
C ILE A 13 -0.43 -19.67 -37.42
N ALA A 14 0.80 -19.39 -37.01
CA ALA A 14 1.05 -18.91 -35.65
C ALA A 14 0.38 -17.54 -35.49
N ALA A 15 -0.58 -17.43 -34.57
CA ALA A 15 -1.11 -16.14 -34.16
C ALA A 15 0.05 -15.35 -33.52
N LEU A 16 0.51 -14.30 -34.19
CA LEU A 16 1.42 -13.34 -33.59
C LEU A 16 0.69 -12.69 -32.40
N PRO A 17 1.34 -12.53 -31.23
CA PRO A 17 0.76 -11.72 -30.18
C PRO A 17 0.47 -10.33 -30.75
N ALA A 18 -0.75 -9.82 -30.50
CA ALA A 18 -1.09 -8.45 -30.87
C ALA A 18 -0.09 -7.51 -30.18
N LEU A 19 0.75 -6.85 -30.97
CA LEU A 19 1.70 -5.86 -30.45
C LEU A 19 0.88 -4.72 -29.86
N ALA A 20 1.13 -4.36 -28.60
CA ALA A 20 0.56 -3.17 -28.01
C ALA A 20 1.15 -1.93 -28.73
N ASP A 21 0.31 -0.95 -29.05
CA ASP A 21 0.76 0.34 -29.54
C ASP A 21 1.39 1.11 -28.38
N THR A 22 2.47 1.85 -28.67
CA THR A 22 3.22 2.63 -27.68
C THR A 22 3.29 4.10 -28.10
N LYS A 23 3.23 5.01 -27.12
CA LYS A 23 3.41 6.44 -27.34
C LYS A 23 4.23 7.07 -26.22
N ASP A 24 5.28 7.79 -26.60
CA ASP A 24 6.11 8.56 -25.67
C ASP A 24 5.51 9.94 -25.41
N TYR A 25 5.64 10.41 -24.17
CA TYR A 25 5.17 11.72 -23.73
C TYR A 25 6.37 12.55 -23.27
N ALA A 26 6.52 13.74 -23.84
CA ALA A 26 7.49 14.71 -23.37
C ALA A 26 7.01 15.30 -22.04
N VAL A 27 7.82 15.15 -20.99
CA VAL A 27 7.50 15.61 -19.64
C VAL A 27 8.66 16.43 -19.07
N GLY A 28 8.36 17.30 -18.11
CA GLY A 28 9.38 17.98 -17.32
C GLY A 28 10.05 17.03 -16.32
N ASP A 29 10.95 17.57 -15.50
CA ASP A 29 11.40 16.84 -14.32
C ASP A 29 10.29 16.80 -13.27
N PHE A 30 10.18 15.68 -12.59
CA PHE A 30 9.23 15.47 -11.51
C PHE A 30 9.86 14.59 -10.43
N THR A 31 9.36 14.72 -9.21
CA THR A 31 9.70 13.84 -8.09
C THR A 31 8.48 13.22 -7.45
N LYS A 32 7.27 13.55 -7.90
CA LYS A 32 6.03 12.98 -7.40
C LYS A 32 5.19 12.41 -8.53
N LEU A 33 4.45 11.36 -8.23
CA LEU A 33 3.43 10.80 -9.10
C LEU A 33 2.06 11.01 -8.46
N ASP A 34 1.09 11.44 -9.25
CA ASP A 34 -0.34 11.39 -8.92
C ASP A 34 -1.01 10.54 -10.00
N VAL A 35 -1.51 9.37 -9.60
CA VAL A 35 -2.05 8.35 -10.50
C VAL A 35 -3.49 8.07 -10.13
N SER A 36 -4.41 8.20 -11.08
CA SER A 36 -5.83 7.92 -10.84
C SER A 36 -6.54 7.22 -11.99
N GLU A 37 -7.79 6.81 -11.76
CA GLU A 37 -8.74 6.37 -12.80
C GLU A 37 -8.42 5.05 -13.51
N ALA A 38 -8.13 4.01 -12.73
CA ALA A 38 -7.89 2.64 -13.24
C ALA A 38 -6.82 2.60 -14.35
N ILE A 39 -5.71 3.27 -14.09
CA ILE A 39 -4.50 3.24 -14.90
C ILE A 39 -3.48 2.34 -14.19
N LEU A 40 -2.77 1.51 -14.96
CA LEU A 40 -1.64 0.74 -14.47
C LEU A 40 -0.35 1.53 -14.70
N VAL A 41 0.38 1.83 -13.64
CA VAL A 41 1.69 2.47 -13.69
C VAL A 41 2.78 1.51 -13.25
N ILE A 42 3.88 1.50 -14.00
CA ILE A 42 5.13 0.84 -13.61
C ILE A 42 6.18 1.94 -13.53
N TYR A 43 6.67 2.20 -12.32
CA TYR A 43 7.73 3.15 -12.05
C TYR A 43 9.03 2.41 -11.71
N ASP A 44 10.13 2.86 -12.31
CA ASP A 44 11.48 2.43 -11.98
C ASP A 44 12.36 3.66 -11.74
N ASN A 45 13.16 3.66 -10.67
CA ASN A 45 14.15 4.72 -10.47
C ASN A 45 15.25 4.61 -11.56
N GLY A 46 15.44 5.65 -12.37
CA GLY A 46 16.29 5.61 -13.55
C GLY A 46 17.03 6.92 -13.82
N PRO A 47 17.95 6.98 -14.80
CA PRO A 47 18.86 8.12 -14.96
C PRO A 47 18.19 9.39 -15.50
N SER A 48 16.96 9.29 -16.01
CA SER A 48 16.25 10.40 -16.66
C SER A 48 14.74 10.26 -16.52
N SER A 49 14.06 11.39 -16.52
CA SER A 49 12.60 11.53 -16.59
C SER A 49 12.09 11.03 -17.95
N SER A 50 11.25 9.99 -17.97
CA SER A 50 10.64 9.46 -19.20
C SER A 50 9.29 8.85 -18.93
N VAL A 51 8.34 9.04 -19.85
CA VAL A 51 7.00 8.45 -19.79
C VAL A 51 6.63 7.82 -21.13
N THR A 52 6.29 6.54 -21.11
CA THR A 52 5.81 5.78 -22.27
C THR A 52 4.50 5.11 -21.92
N VAL A 53 3.48 5.29 -22.76
CA VAL A 53 2.15 4.68 -22.57
C VAL A 53 1.98 3.54 -23.58
N GLU A 54 1.56 2.38 -23.11
CA GLU A 54 1.26 1.18 -23.89
C GLU A 54 -0.24 0.88 -23.84
N GLN A 55 -0.86 0.58 -24.99
CA GLN A 55 -2.24 0.11 -25.07
C GLN A 55 -2.56 -0.56 -26.41
N SER A 56 -3.64 -1.34 -26.47
CA SER A 56 -3.91 -2.28 -27.57
C SER A 56 -4.70 -1.71 -28.76
N ASN A 57 -5.31 -0.52 -28.65
CA ASN A 57 -6.31 -0.05 -29.63
C ASN A 57 -5.87 1.19 -30.45
N GLY A 58 -4.63 1.66 -30.33
CA GLY A 58 -4.12 2.87 -31.01
C GLY A 58 -4.70 4.22 -30.54
N ASP A 59 -5.76 4.22 -29.72
CA ASP A 59 -6.36 5.42 -29.12
C ASP A 59 -5.68 5.86 -27.79
N PHE A 60 -4.99 7.00 -27.84
CA PHE A 60 -4.39 7.67 -26.68
C PHE A 60 -5.07 9.02 -26.36
N SER A 61 -6.29 9.24 -26.84
CA SER A 61 -6.98 10.53 -26.68
C SER A 61 -7.60 10.74 -25.31
N ASP A 62 -7.69 9.69 -24.50
CA ASP A 62 -8.30 9.72 -23.18
C ASP A 62 -7.27 9.79 -22.03
N ILE A 63 -6.06 9.25 -22.21
CA ILE A 63 -5.00 9.37 -21.20
C ILE A 63 -4.52 10.83 -21.12
N ASN A 64 -4.43 11.35 -19.90
CA ASN A 64 -3.79 12.62 -19.60
C ASN A 64 -2.44 12.35 -18.94
N ILE A 65 -1.38 13.00 -19.43
CA ILE A 65 -0.04 12.97 -18.86
C ILE A 65 0.44 14.42 -18.82
N GLU A 66 0.48 15.00 -17.63
CA GLU A 66 0.81 16.42 -17.43
C GLU A 66 1.78 16.58 -16.26
N THR A 67 2.74 17.49 -16.38
CA THR A 67 3.60 17.87 -15.26
C THR A 67 3.08 19.17 -14.67
N ASP A 68 2.66 19.15 -13.41
CA ASP A 68 2.31 20.34 -12.62
C ASP A 68 3.33 20.50 -11.49
N GLY A 69 4.20 21.50 -11.61
CA GLY A 69 5.30 21.73 -10.68
C GLY A 69 6.26 20.53 -10.61
N ASP A 70 6.32 19.86 -9.45
CA ASP A 70 7.15 18.69 -9.18
C ASP A 70 6.41 17.36 -9.32
N THR A 71 5.14 17.40 -9.75
CA THR A 71 4.23 16.25 -9.79
C THR A 71 3.86 15.90 -11.22
N LEU A 72 4.00 14.62 -11.57
CA LEU A 72 3.48 14.06 -12.81
C LEU A 72 2.08 13.51 -12.57
N LEU A 73 1.09 14.14 -13.20
CA LEU A 73 -0.31 13.77 -13.17
C LEU A 73 -0.59 12.74 -14.27
N ILE A 74 -1.14 11.60 -13.88
CA ILE A 74 -1.55 10.50 -14.76
C ILE A 74 -3.01 10.16 -14.47
N ASP A 75 -3.91 10.65 -15.32
CA ASP A 75 -5.34 10.47 -15.17
C ASP A 75 -6.01 10.22 -16.54
N ARG A 76 -7.35 10.27 -16.57
CA ARG A 76 -8.08 10.29 -17.84
C ARG A 76 -8.94 11.52 -17.98
N ILE A 77 -8.88 12.11 -19.17
CA ILE A 77 -9.69 13.26 -19.58
C ILE A 77 -11.18 12.95 -19.47
N SER A 78 -11.62 11.73 -19.79
CA SER A 78 -13.03 11.35 -19.73
C SER A 78 -13.61 11.23 -18.31
N VAL A 79 -12.77 11.20 -17.26
CA VAL A 79 -13.22 10.97 -15.87
C VAL A 79 -13.43 12.25 -15.06
N GLY A 80 -12.98 13.41 -15.55
CA GLY A 80 -13.21 14.69 -14.87
C GLY A 80 -14.69 14.97 -14.57
N SER A 81 -14.97 15.68 -13.46
CA SER A 81 -16.22 16.27 -12.89
C SER A 81 -17.66 15.79 -13.29
N GLY A 82 -17.86 14.71 -14.05
CA GLY A 82 -19.17 14.33 -14.62
C GLY A 82 -19.40 12.84 -14.86
N TRP A 83 -18.47 11.98 -14.42
CA TRP A 83 -18.39 10.53 -14.70
C TRP A 83 -19.66 9.71 -14.40
N ARG A 84 -20.47 10.11 -13.42
CA ARG A 84 -21.61 9.29 -12.96
C ARG A 84 -22.81 9.22 -13.91
N SER A 85 -22.82 9.96 -15.01
CA SER A 85 -24.03 10.05 -15.85
C SER A 85 -24.13 9.03 -16.98
N ASN A 86 -23.04 8.40 -17.48
CA ASN A 86 -23.10 7.57 -18.71
C ASN A 86 -22.05 6.45 -18.83
N ILE A 87 -21.81 5.66 -17.77
CA ILE A 87 -20.98 4.45 -17.87
C ILE A 87 -21.84 3.23 -18.28
N SER A 88 -21.36 2.47 -19.27
CA SER A 88 -21.97 1.21 -19.72
C SER A 88 -20.89 0.15 -19.84
N THR A 89 -21.09 -1.00 -19.20
CA THR A 89 -20.21 -2.16 -19.33
C THR A 89 -20.88 -3.22 -20.21
N ASP A 90 -20.15 -3.78 -21.17
CA ASP A 90 -20.58 -4.93 -21.96
C ASP A 90 -19.54 -6.04 -21.94
N PHE A 91 -19.94 -7.27 -21.63
CA PHE A 91 -19.06 -8.44 -21.70
C PHE A 91 -19.30 -9.16 -23.03
N ARG A 92 -18.29 -9.21 -23.91
CA ARG A 92 -18.37 -9.89 -25.21
C ARG A 92 -17.08 -10.64 -25.51
N ASN A 93 -17.19 -11.88 -25.98
CA ASN A 93 -16.05 -12.73 -26.37
C ASN A 93 -14.99 -12.93 -25.27
N GLY A 94 -15.40 -12.92 -24.00
CA GLY A 94 -14.46 -13.03 -22.87
C GLY A 94 -13.79 -11.72 -22.45
N GLU A 95 -14.07 -10.61 -23.13
CA GLU A 95 -13.53 -9.28 -22.83
C GLU A 95 -14.61 -8.43 -22.15
N LEU A 96 -14.32 -7.88 -20.96
CA LEU A 96 -15.13 -6.83 -20.34
C LEU A 96 -14.81 -5.50 -21.02
N ARG A 97 -15.84 -4.87 -21.59
CA ARG A 97 -15.72 -3.59 -22.28
C ARG A 97 -16.42 -2.52 -21.46
N ALA A 98 -15.66 -1.59 -20.91
CA ALA A 98 -16.22 -0.39 -20.32
C ALA A 98 -16.38 0.69 -21.40
N LYS A 99 -17.52 1.37 -21.38
CA LYS A 99 -17.79 2.55 -22.19
C LYS A 99 -18.18 3.71 -21.31
N VAL A 100 -17.64 4.88 -21.60
CA VAL A 100 -18.00 6.14 -20.95
C VAL A 100 -18.50 7.08 -22.05
N ASN A 101 -19.72 7.60 -21.92
CA ASN A 101 -20.37 8.41 -22.95
C ASN A 101 -20.42 7.71 -24.33
N GLY A 102 -20.57 6.38 -24.35
CA GLY A 102 -20.66 5.56 -25.57
C GLY A 102 -19.33 5.23 -26.26
N LYS A 103 -18.19 5.74 -25.78
CA LYS A 103 -16.84 5.41 -26.30
C LYS A 103 -16.19 4.29 -25.48
N LYS A 104 -15.56 3.30 -26.14
CA LYS A 104 -14.79 2.24 -25.47
C LYS A 104 -13.62 2.89 -24.73
N VAL A 105 -13.47 2.59 -23.45
CA VAL A 105 -12.36 3.09 -22.63
C VAL A 105 -11.19 2.10 -22.76
N PRO A 106 -10.03 2.52 -23.28
CA PRO A 106 -8.86 1.64 -23.36
C PRO A 106 -8.23 1.44 -21.97
N SER A 107 -7.59 0.28 -21.79
CA SER A 107 -6.67 0.04 -20.68
C SER A 107 -5.29 0.60 -21.05
N TYR A 108 -4.66 1.32 -20.13
CA TYR A 108 -3.34 1.92 -20.30
C TYR A 108 -2.35 1.28 -19.32
N THR A 109 -1.17 0.95 -19.83
CA THR A 109 0.01 0.71 -19.00
C THR A 109 0.98 1.86 -19.22
N VAL A 110 1.34 2.57 -18.17
CA VAL A 110 2.26 3.72 -18.23
C VAL A 110 3.57 3.31 -17.58
N ARG A 111 4.65 3.36 -18.34
CA ARG A 111 6.02 3.13 -17.86
C ARG A 111 6.66 4.47 -17.58
N ILE A 112 7.21 4.61 -16.38
CA ILE A 112 7.77 5.87 -15.88
C ILE A 112 9.16 5.61 -15.31
N SER A 113 10.09 6.51 -15.59
CA SER A 113 11.39 6.58 -14.92
C SER A 113 11.70 8.01 -14.55
N SER A 114 12.36 8.23 -13.41
CA SER A 114 12.97 9.51 -13.05
C SER A 114 14.21 9.31 -12.15
N PRO A 115 15.12 10.30 -12.06
CA PRO A 115 16.31 10.25 -11.21
C PRO A 115 16.01 10.11 -9.71
N ALA A 116 14.89 10.69 -9.28
CA ALA A 116 14.49 10.72 -7.89
C ALA A 116 12.95 10.69 -7.77
N ILE A 117 12.49 10.10 -6.68
CA ILE A 117 11.09 10.12 -6.27
C ILE A 117 11.01 10.50 -4.79
N SER A 118 10.04 11.34 -4.46
CA SER A 118 9.73 11.80 -3.11
C SER A 118 8.28 11.57 -2.72
N GLY A 119 7.40 11.22 -3.67
CA GLY A 119 6.05 10.77 -3.32
C GLY A 119 5.28 10.08 -4.45
N ILE A 120 4.33 9.23 -4.07
CA ILE A 120 3.45 8.51 -4.97
C ILE A 120 2.05 8.55 -4.36
N ASP A 121 1.12 9.19 -5.06
CA ASP A 121 -0.31 9.22 -4.74
C ASP A 121 -1.06 8.36 -5.76
N VAL A 122 -1.79 7.34 -5.29
CA VAL A 122 -2.55 6.42 -6.12
C VAL A 122 -4.00 6.43 -5.67
N SER A 123 -4.92 6.70 -6.59
CA SER A 123 -6.34 6.78 -6.24
C SER A 123 -7.28 6.19 -7.28
N ARG A 124 -8.53 5.98 -6.88
CA ARG A 124 -9.66 5.64 -7.78
C ARG A 124 -9.35 4.42 -8.64
N SER A 125 -9.07 3.31 -7.98
CA SER A 125 -8.78 2.01 -8.60
C SER A 125 -7.56 1.98 -9.54
N ALA A 126 -6.71 3.01 -9.51
CA ALA A 126 -5.41 2.94 -10.15
C ALA A 126 -4.50 1.94 -9.43
N ARG A 127 -3.55 1.40 -10.18
CA ARG A 127 -2.54 0.47 -9.66
C ARG A 127 -1.16 0.95 -10.03
N THR A 128 -0.28 1.05 -9.06
CA THR A 128 1.12 1.45 -9.28
C THR A 128 2.06 0.39 -8.74
N THR A 129 3.03 -0.02 -9.55
CA THR A 129 4.18 -0.81 -9.10
C THR A 129 5.43 0.05 -9.20
N ALA A 130 6.06 0.32 -8.05
CA ALA A 130 7.25 1.17 -7.93
C ALA A 130 8.45 0.32 -7.50
N ASN A 131 9.43 0.17 -8.38
CA ASN A 131 10.55 -0.74 -8.20
C ASN A 131 11.87 0.01 -7.97
N SER A 132 12.75 -0.64 -7.21
CA SER A 132 14.14 -0.18 -7.01
C SER A 132 14.23 1.25 -6.47
N ILE A 133 13.31 1.62 -5.57
CA ILE A 133 13.26 2.94 -4.97
C ILE A 133 14.53 3.19 -4.14
N ASN A 134 15.09 4.39 -4.29
CA ASN A 134 16.16 4.90 -3.44
C ASN A 134 15.88 6.38 -3.16
N ALA A 135 15.34 6.68 -1.98
CA ALA A 135 14.89 8.01 -1.62
C ALA A 135 15.36 8.41 -0.21
N ASP A 136 15.55 9.70 0.04
CA ASP A 136 15.75 10.18 1.41
C ASP A 136 14.39 10.27 2.13
N ALA A 137 13.44 11.00 1.56
CA ALA A 137 12.07 11.08 2.06
C ALA A 137 11.08 10.60 0.99
N LEU A 138 10.08 9.82 1.40
CA LEU A 138 9.08 9.22 0.53
C LEU A 138 7.69 9.28 1.17
N ASP A 139 6.77 9.97 0.51
CA ASP A 139 5.35 10.07 0.89
C ASP A 139 4.50 9.15 0.01
N LEU A 140 3.89 8.12 0.58
CA LEU A 140 3.07 7.14 -0.11
C LEU A 140 1.62 7.33 0.28
N LYS A 141 0.75 7.49 -0.72
CA LYS A 141 -0.68 7.64 -0.50
C LYS A 141 -1.44 6.68 -1.38
N ALA A 142 -2.39 5.97 -0.80
CA ALA A 142 -3.36 5.19 -1.55
C ALA A 142 -4.78 5.51 -1.06
N SER A 143 -5.72 5.67 -2.00
CA SER A 143 -7.12 5.86 -1.63
C SER A 143 -8.12 5.36 -2.67
N SER A 144 -9.36 5.15 -2.25
CA SER A 144 -10.48 4.81 -3.14
C SER A 144 -10.20 3.53 -3.95
N SER A 145 -9.90 2.44 -3.24
CA SER A 145 -9.62 1.12 -3.81
C SER A 145 -8.44 1.06 -4.77
N ALA A 146 -7.43 1.89 -4.52
CA ALA A 146 -6.18 1.88 -5.27
C ALA A 146 -5.16 0.92 -4.66
N ASP A 147 -4.27 0.41 -5.51
CA ASP A 147 -3.23 -0.53 -5.09
C ASP A 147 -1.85 0.06 -5.37
N LEU A 148 -0.98 0.05 -4.36
CA LEU A 148 0.41 0.46 -4.48
C LEU A 148 1.34 -0.65 -4.01
N ILE A 149 2.14 -1.18 -4.94
CA ILE A 149 3.20 -2.15 -4.63
C ILE A 149 4.54 -1.45 -4.76
N ILE A 150 5.35 -1.46 -3.71
CA ILE A 150 6.60 -0.70 -3.70
C ILE A 150 7.78 -1.52 -3.16
N SER A 151 8.97 -1.24 -3.68
CA SER A 151 10.19 -1.88 -3.22
C SER A 151 11.43 -1.04 -3.36
N GLY A 152 12.40 -1.25 -2.48
CA GLY A 152 13.66 -0.51 -2.44
C GLY A 152 14.07 -0.14 -1.03
N ARG A 153 14.63 1.06 -0.88
CA ARG A 153 15.04 1.61 0.42
C ARG A 153 14.74 3.11 0.47
N ALA A 154 14.26 3.57 1.62
CA ALA A 154 14.12 4.98 1.89
C ALA A 154 14.50 5.32 3.34
N ASN A 155 15.04 6.52 3.57
CA ASN A 155 15.44 6.91 4.91
C ASN A 155 14.20 7.29 5.77
N SER A 156 13.24 8.03 5.23
CA SER A 156 11.98 8.38 5.89
C SER A 156 10.80 8.05 4.99
N VAL A 157 9.90 7.20 5.47
CA VAL A 157 8.68 6.79 4.76
C VAL A 157 7.46 7.23 5.56
N ARG A 158 6.54 7.90 4.89
CA ARG A 158 5.19 8.17 5.39
C ARG A 158 4.19 7.45 4.49
N ILE A 159 3.26 6.72 5.10
CA ILE A 159 2.23 5.93 4.41
C ILE A 159 0.87 6.45 4.89
N ASP A 160 0.05 6.93 3.96
CA ASP A 160 -1.37 7.19 4.19
C ASP A 160 -2.22 6.25 3.33
N ALA A 161 -3.00 5.38 3.95
CA ALA A 161 -3.90 4.47 3.25
C ALA A 161 -5.34 4.71 3.70
N SER A 162 -6.28 4.83 2.76
CA SER A 162 -7.69 5.01 3.12
C SER A 162 -8.70 4.51 2.09
N SER A 163 -9.93 4.30 2.54
CA SER A 163 -11.06 3.98 1.64
C SER A 163 -10.79 2.71 0.82
N SER A 164 -10.50 1.62 1.53
CA SER A 164 -10.26 0.29 0.97
C SER A 164 -9.09 0.20 0.00
N SER A 165 -8.04 0.97 0.22
CA SER A 165 -6.80 0.93 -0.57
C SER A 165 -5.75 0.02 0.04
N ASP A 166 -4.90 -0.54 -0.82
CA ASP A 166 -3.89 -1.51 -0.42
C ASP A 166 -2.49 -0.95 -0.70
N ILE A 167 -1.59 -1.00 0.30
CA ILE A 167 -0.18 -0.61 0.16
C ILE A 167 0.72 -1.77 0.59
N GLU A 168 1.35 -2.42 -0.39
CA GLU A 168 2.35 -3.47 -0.19
C GLU A 168 3.77 -2.87 -0.18
N ALA A 169 4.27 -2.55 1.00
CA ALA A 169 5.61 -1.97 1.22
C ALA A 169 6.56 -2.91 1.99
N GLU A 170 6.26 -4.20 2.12
CA GLU A 170 7.12 -5.20 2.78
C GLU A 170 8.53 -5.28 2.16
N ARG A 171 8.64 -5.00 0.85
CA ARG A 171 9.90 -4.99 0.10
C ARG A 171 10.58 -3.62 0.07
N LEU A 172 10.06 -2.64 0.81
CA LEU A 172 10.63 -1.30 0.98
C LEU A 172 11.18 -1.17 2.40
N VAL A 173 12.51 -1.10 2.53
CA VAL A 173 13.14 -0.94 3.86
C VAL A 173 13.18 0.53 4.25
N ALA A 174 12.54 0.88 5.37
CA ALA A 174 12.53 2.22 5.94
C ALA A 174 13.44 2.35 7.18
N ASN A 175 14.13 3.49 7.35
CA ASN A 175 14.81 3.84 8.62
C ASN A 175 13.90 4.63 9.58
N ARG A 176 12.95 5.41 9.07
CA ARG A 176 11.89 6.07 9.85
C ARG A 176 10.57 5.78 9.17
N LEU A 177 9.56 5.40 9.93
CA LEU A 177 8.28 4.96 9.40
C LEU A 177 7.13 5.63 10.14
N SER A 178 6.18 6.17 9.39
CA SER A 178 4.91 6.67 9.89
C SER A 178 3.80 6.08 9.04
N ILE A 179 2.83 5.41 9.66
CA ILE A 179 1.66 4.81 8.99
C ILE A 179 0.40 5.47 9.54
N ASP A 180 -0.46 5.96 8.65
CA ASP A 180 -1.84 6.37 8.92
C ASP A 180 -2.75 5.54 8.02
N ALA A 181 -3.47 4.59 8.60
CA ALA A 181 -4.36 3.68 7.89
C ALA A 181 -5.80 3.84 8.40
N SER A 182 -6.74 4.03 7.48
CA SER A 182 -8.15 4.17 7.88
C SER A 182 -9.15 3.62 6.87
N SER A 183 -10.39 3.41 7.31
CA SER A 183 -11.52 3.10 6.42
C SER A 183 -11.26 1.86 5.56
N SER A 184 -10.96 0.74 6.23
CA SER A 184 -10.72 -0.57 5.60
C SER A 184 -9.52 -0.64 4.67
N ALA A 185 -8.50 0.17 4.91
CA ALA A 185 -7.26 0.11 4.14
C ALA A 185 -6.28 -0.92 4.72
N ASP A 186 -5.52 -1.56 3.83
CA ASP A 186 -4.59 -2.63 4.17
C ASP A 186 -3.16 -2.15 3.91
N VAL A 187 -2.28 -2.24 4.91
CA VAL A 187 -0.89 -1.79 4.82
C VAL A 187 0.07 -2.87 5.31
N GLU A 188 0.97 -3.30 4.43
CA GLU A 188 2.12 -4.14 4.79
C GLU A 188 3.40 -3.30 4.75
N ALA A 189 4.19 -3.29 5.82
CA ALA A 189 5.40 -2.49 5.88
C ALA A 189 6.58 -3.22 6.53
N ARG A 190 7.80 -2.77 6.16
CA ARG A 190 9.05 -3.24 6.75
C ARG A 190 9.94 -2.08 7.20
N ALA A 191 10.49 -2.20 8.41
CA ALA A 191 11.48 -1.26 8.93
C ALA A 191 12.70 -1.98 9.49
N GLU A 192 13.88 -1.43 9.22
CA GLU A 192 15.16 -1.90 9.79
C GLU A 192 15.80 -0.71 10.52
N THR A 193 15.49 -0.52 11.80
CA THR A 193 15.80 0.73 12.49
C THR A 193 15.79 0.68 14.02
N ASP A 194 16.57 1.57 14.61
CA ASP A 194 16.54 1.93 16.03
C ASP A 194 15.90 3.33 16.24
N GLN A 195 15.18 3.84 15.23
CA GLN A 195 14.52 5.14 15.27
C GLN A 195 13.04 5.02 15.60
N GLN A 196 12.40 6.17 15.82
CA GLN A 196 10.97 6.23 16.09
C GLN A 196 10.11 5.74 14.91
N ILE A 197 9.10 4.92 15.24
CA ILE A 197 8.01 4.50 14.36
C ILE A 197 6.69 5.03 14.93
N ARG A 198 5.81 5.53 14.06
CA ARG A 198 4.44 5.90 14.41
C ARG A 198 3.43 5.10 13.60
N ILE A 199 2.40 4.60 14.26
CA ILE A 199 1.30 3.89 13.63
C ILE A 199 -0.01 4.45 14.18
N ALA A 200 -0.87 4.92 13.28
CA ALA A 200 -2.25 5.28 13.57
C ALA A 200 -3.15 4.44 12.67
N ALA A 201 -4.01 3.61 13.25
CA ALA A 201 -4.92 2.75 12.52
C ALA A 201 -6.35 2.92 13.04
N SER A 202 -7.32 3.09 12.13
CA SER A 202 -8.72 3.24 12.55
C SER A 202 -9.75 2.76 11.53
N SER A 203 -10.98 2.58 11.98
CA SER A 203 -12.13 2.32 11.09
C SER A 203 -11.91 1.08 10.21
N SER A 204 -11.60 -0.05 10.88
CA SER A 204 -11.38 -1.35 10.23
C SER A 204 -10.17 -1.43 9.31
N ALA A 205 -9.14 -0.62 9.52
CA ALA A 205 -7.89 -0.73 8.78
C ALA A 205 -7.00 -1.83 9.36
N ASP A 206 -6.28 -2.51 8.47
CA ASP A 206 -5.39 -3.62 8.78
C ASP A 206 -3.93 -3.19 8.52
N VAL A 207 -3.05 -3.41 9.52
CA VAL A 207 -1.62 -3.05 9.42
C VAL A 207 -0.74 -4.22 9.83
N GLU A 208 0.10 -4.69 8.92
CA GLU A 208 1.18 -5.64 9.20
C GLU A 208 2.54 -4.93 9.19
N LEU A 209 3.30 -5.02 10.29
CA LEU A 209 4.64 -4.46 10.40
C LEU A 209 5.69 -5.50 10.76
N ASN A 210 6.64 -5.69 9.85
CA ASN A 210 7.86 -6.43 10.08
C ASN A 210 9.00 -5.49 10.52
N LEU A 211 9.41 -5.56 11.79
CA LEU A 211 10.45 -4.71 12.36
C LEU A 211 11.74 -5.49 12.66
N SER A 212 12.89 -4.88 12.39
CA SER A 212 14.19 -5.35 12.87
C SER A 212 14.99 -4.19 13.45
N GLY A 213 15.36 -4.27 14.73
CA GLY A 213 16.11 -3.22 15.44
C GLY A 213 15.53 -2.90 16.82
N GLY A 214 16.04 -1.85 17.46
CA GLY A 214 15.61 -1.34 18.76
C GLY A 214 14.78 -0.06 18.61
N ALA A 215 13.67 -0.12 17.88
CA ALA A 215 12.86 1.07 17.62
C ALA A 215 12.03 1.52 18.84
N ASP A 216 11.71 2.81 18.87
CA ASP A 216 10.68 3.41 19.73
C ASP A 216 9.36 3.48 18.96
N ILE A 217 8.35 2.72 19.38
CA ILE A 217 7.06 2.63 18.67
C ILE A 217 5.98 3.39 19.44
N GLU A 218 5.27 4.26 18.74
CA GLU A 218 4.04 4.91 19.21
C GLU A 218 2.87 4.44 18.34
N LEU A 219 1.92 3.73 18.94
CA LEU A 219 0.81 3.06 18.26
C LEU A 219 -0.53 3.52 18.83
N GLU A 220 -1.39 4.02 17.96
CA GLU A 220 -2.79 4.34 18.23
C GLU A 220 -3.70 3.48 17.35
N ALA A 221 -4.56 2.67 17.96
CA ALA A 221 -5.50 1.79 17.26
C ALA A 221 -6.92 2.04 17.75
N SER A 222 -7.88 2.22 16.84
CA SER A 222 -9.27 2.41 17.24
C SER A 222 -10.31 1.95 16.23
N SER A 223 -11.55 1.78 16.68
CA SER A 223 -12.70 1.55 15.78
C SER A 223 -12.50 0.32 14.90
N SER A 224 -12.23 -0.81 15.55
CA SER A 224 -12.04 -2.12 14.90
C SER A 224 -10.84 -2.22 13.95
N ALA A 225 -9.79 -1.43 14.16
CA ALA A 225 -8.52 -1.64 13.46
C ALA A 225 -7.81 -2.89 14.00
N ASP A 226 -7.20 -3.65 13.09
CA ASP A 226 -6.48 -4.88 13.39
C ASP A 226 -4.99 -4.69 13.01
N LEU A 227 -4.08 -4.98 13.95
CA LEU A 227 -2.65 -4.76 13.76
C LEU A 227 -1.85 -6.00 14.12
N GLU A 228 -0.99 -6.45 13.22
CA GLU A 228 -0.04 -7.55 13.43
C GLU A 228 1.39 -7.00 13.39
N LEU A 229 2.15 -7.24 14.45
CA LEU A 229 3.49 -6.71 14.64
C LEU A 229 4.49 -7.83 14.95
N ASP A 230 5.60 -7.83 14.20
CA ASP A 230 6.65 -8.84 14.31
C ASP A 230 8.04 -8.21 14.55
N GLY A 231 8.88 -8.92 15.30
CA GLY A 231 10.30 -8.63 15.42
C GLY A 231 10.76 -8.15 16.79
N THR A 232 11.53 -7.07 16.85
CA THR A 232 12.10 -6.54 18.11
C THR A 232 11.91 -5.03 18.24
N CYS A 233 11.78 -4.54 19.48
CA CYS A 233 11.78 -3.11 19.77
C CYS A 233 12.41 -2.79 21.13
N ASP A 234 12.80 -1.54 21.36
CA ASP A 234 13.29 -1.10 22.68
C ASP A 234 12.10 -0.64 23.55
N HIS A 235 11.26 0.22 22.99
CA HIS A 235 10.12 0.80 23.71
C HIS A 235 8.88 0.80 22.83
N ILE A 236 7.73 0.43 23.40
CA ILE A 236 6.45 0.55 22.71
C ILE A 236 5.39 1.21 23.60
N VAL A 237 4.63 2.14 23.01
CA VAL A 237 3.47 2.77 23.62
C VAL A 237 2.24 2.45 22.78
N ILE A 238 1.26 1.77 23.37
CA ILE A 238 0.00 1.37 22.72
C ILE A 238 -1.16 2.08 23.39
N THR A 239 -1.99 2.74 22.57
CA THR A 239 -3.33 3.18 22.95
C THR A 239 -4.34 2.52 22.03
N ALA A 240 -5.06 1.51 22.54
CA ALA A 240 -6.07 0.76 21.82
C ALA A 240 -7.46 1.05 22.39
N SER A 241 -8.45 1.31 21.52
CA SER A 241 -9.82 1.54 21.95
C SER A 241 -10.87 1.10 20.94
N SER A 242 -12.12 0.96 21.40
CA SER A 242 -13.28 0.78 20.51
C SER A 242 -13.12 -0.44 19.61
N SER A 243 -12.89 -1.60 20.24
CA SER A 243 -12.75 -2.89 19.56
C SER A 243 -11.56 -3.04 18.62
N ALA A 244 -10.50 -2.25 18.79
CA ALA A 244 -9.24 -2.50 18.10
C ALA A 244 -8.54 -3.76 18.65
N ASP A 245 -7.92 -4.53 17.76
CA ASP A 245 -7.11 -5.70 18.07
C ASP A 245 -5.64 -5.41 17.71
N VAL A 246 -4.73 -5.65 18.66
CA VAL A 246 -3.29 -5.49 18.46
C VAL A 246 -2.60 -6.80 18.82
N GLU A 247 -2.16 -7.52 17.81
CA GLU A 247 -1.40 -8.76 17.93
C GLU A 247 0.10 -8.49 17.76
N GLY A 248 0.79 -8.33 18.89
CA GLY A 248 2.22 -8.12 18.97
C GLY A 248 2.94 -9.21 19.77
N ARG A 249 2.42 -10.45 19.80
CA ARG A 249 3.08 -11.55 20.50
C ARG A 249 4.46 -11.88 19.92
N GLU A 250 4.60 -11.79 18.61
CA GLU A 250 5.86 -12.04 17.89
C GLU A 250 6.77 -10.79 17.87
N LEU A 251 6.29 -9.64 18.36
CA LEU A 251 7.09 -8.44 18.63
C LEU A 251 7.63 -8.46 20.08
N ILE A 252 8.94 -8.62 20.22
CA ILE A 252 9.62 -8.65 21.52
C ILE A 252 10.17 -7.27 21.86
N CYS A 253 9.59 -6.63 22.87
CA CYS A 253 10.02 -5.31 23.32
C CYS A 253 10.73 -5.33 24.68
N ALA A 254 11.72 -4.46 24.88
CA ALA A 254 12.36 -4.29 26.19
C ALA A 254 11.37 -3.71 27.21
N SER A 255 10.60 -2.69 26.81
CA SER A 255 9.58 -2.10 27.66
C SER A 255 8.32 -1.68 26.93
N ALA A 256 7.21 -1.64 27.68
CA ALA A 256 5.91 -1.32 27.13
C ALA A 256 5.07 -0.42 28.06
N LYS A 257 4.33 0.51 27.46
CA LYS A 257 3.22 1.23 28.08
C LYS A 257 1.95 0.98 27.28
N VAL A 258 0.99 0.27 27.87
CA VAL A 258 -0.22 -0.19 27.16
C VAL A 258 -1.47 0.37 27.82
N LYS A 259 -2.36 0.95 27.02
CA LYS A 259 -3.71 1.34 27.43
C LYS A 259 -4.72 0.68 26.50
N ALA A 260 -5.61 -0.13 27.06
CA ALA A 260 -6.71 -0.75 26.34
C ALA A 260 -8.04 -0.31 26.96
N SER A 261 -9.00 0.06 26.11
CA SER A 261 -10.34 0.44 26.58
C SER A 261 -11.44 0.12 25.58
N SER A 262 -12.69 0.12 26.04
CA SER A 262 -13.87 -0.01 25.16
C SER A 262 -13.80 -1.28 24.29
N SER A 263 -13.55 -2.42 24.93
CA SER A 263 -13.42 -3.75 24.29
C SER A 263 -12.26 -3.91 23.32
N ALA A 264 -11.17 -3.15 23.49
CA ALA A 264 -9.95 -3.37 22.74
C ALA A 264 -9.12 -4.51 23.34
N ASP A 265 -8.48 -5.29 22.48
CA ASP A 265 -7.68 -6.45 22.82
C ASP A 265 -6.21 -6.19 22.43
N VAL A 266 -5.27 -6.49 23.33
CA VAL A 266 -3.83 -6.28 23.08
C VAL A 266 -3.01 -7.48 23.56
N ASN A 267 -2.25 -8.09 22.66
CA ASN A 267 -1.28 -9.14 22.94
C ASN A 267 0.14 -8.60 22.71
N LEU A 268 1.05 -8.71 23.68
CA LEU A 268 2.41 -8.16 23.53
C LEU A 268 3.46 -8.96 24.33
N SER A 269 4.65 -9.17 23.76
CA SER A 269 5.80 -9.75 24.44
C SER A 269 6.72 -8.67 25.04
N VAL A 270 6.97 -8.72 26.35
CA VAL A 270 7.78 -7.72 27.07
C VAL A 270 8.81 -8.39 27.98
N THR A 271 10.03 -7.86 28.00
CA THR A 271 11.17 -8.49 28.72
C THR A 271 11.60 -7.79 30.01
N ASP A 272 11.59 -6.45 30.09
CA ASP A 272 12.10 -5.72 31.25
C ASP A 272 11.01 -5.02 32.07
N THR A 273 10.26 -4.10 31.46
CA THR A 273 9.29 -3.25 32.19
C THR A 273 7.97 -3.09 31.47
N VAL A 274 6.86 -3.16 32.21
CA VAL A 274 5.52 -2.94 31.66
C VAL A 274 4.67 -2.06 32.56
N GLU A 275 4.05 -1.03 31.97
CA GLU A 275 2.96 -0.26 32.55
C GLU A 275 1.68 -0.55 31.73
N ALA A 276 0.71 -1.26 32.32
CA ALA A 276 -0.51 -1.67 31.63
C ALA A 276 -1.76 -1.11 32.33
N SER A 277 -2.69 -0.55 31.56
CA SER A 277 -3.96 -0.02 32.05
C SER A 277 -5.11 -0.51 31.18
N ALA A 278 -5.97 -1.34 31.75
CA ALA A 278 -7.18 -1.86 31.11
C ALA A 278 -8.44 -1.26 31.74
N SER A 279 -9.40 -0.85 30.91
CA SER A 279 -10.70 -0.35 31.40
C SER A 279 -11.85 -0.56 30.43
N SER A 280 -13.10 -0.45 30.89
CA SER A 280 -14.28 -0.48 30.02
C SER A 280 -14.32 -1.71 29.10
N GLY A 281 -13.98 -2.88 29.64
CA GLY A 281 -13.96 -4.14 28.91
C GLY A 281 -12.77 -4.38 27.99
N GLY A 282 -11.72 -3.54 28.01
CA GLY A 282 -10.49 -3.83 27.27
C GLY A 282 -9.62 -4.87 27.97
N ASP A 283 -8.94 -5.70 27.20
CA ASP A 283 -8.14 -6.82 27.70
C ASP A 283 -6.69 -6.72 27.19
N ILE A 284 -5.72 -6.97 28.07
CA ILE A 284 -4.29 -6.91 27.77
C ILE A 284 -3.63 -8.22 28.19
N ASN A 285 -3.06 -8.98 27.26
CA ASN A 285 -2.21 -10.14 27.56
C ASN A 285 -0.74 -9.79 27.35
N ILE A 286 0.04 -9.83 28.43
CA ILE A 286 1.49 -9.65 28.40
C ILE A 286 2.16 -11.02 28.45
N PHE A 287 2.96 -11.31 27.43
CA PHE A 287 3.83 -12.48 27.35
C PHE A 287 5.25 -12.11 27.81
N GLY A 288 5.98 -13.11 28.31
CA GLY A 288 7.33 -12.93 28.84
C GLY A 288 7.34 -12.74 30.36
N ASN A 289 8.50 -12.31 30.89
CA ASN A 289 8.69 -12.17 32.33
C ASN A 289 9.30 -10.81 32.71
N PRO A 290 8.57 -9.70 32.50
CA PRO A 290 9.06 -8.38 32.85
C PRO A 290 9.32 -8.28 34.36
N ALA A 291 10.50 -7.76 34.70
CA ALA A 291 10.98 -7.59 36.07
C ALA A 291 10.18 -6.51 36.83
N GLN A 292 9.71 -5.48 36.12
CA GLN A 292 8.89 -4.41 36.69
C GLN A 292 7.51 -4.37 36.05
N ARG A 293 6.46 -4.35 36.89
CA ARG A 293 5.06 -4.41 36.46
C ARG A 293 4.26 -3.36 37.22
N ASP A 294 3.68 -2.40 36.52
CA ASP A 294 2.66 -1.47 37.05
C ASP A 294 1.35 -1.72 36.31
N VAL A 295 0.32 -2.16 37.02
CA VAL A 295 -0.95 -2.64 36.42
C VAL A 295 -2.13 -1.92 37.04
N ARG A 296 -3.04 -1.45 36.19
CA ARG A 296 -4.30 -0.81 36.58
C ARG A 296 -5.46 -1.42 35.83
N GLU A 297 -6.44 -1.92 36.57
CA GLU A 297 -7.66 -2.55 36.04
C GLU A 297 -8.88 -1.85 36.64
N SER A 298 -9.88 -1.55 35.82
CA SER A 298 -11.14 -0.97 36.30
C SER A 298 -12.27 -1.19 35.29
N SER A 299 -13.52 -1.02 35.72
CA SER A 299 -14.69 -1.02 34.81
C SER A 299 -14.76 -2.23 33.86
N GLY A 300 -14.33 -3.41 34.34
CA GLY A 300 -14.38 -4.66 33.59
C GLY A 300 -13.25 -4.93 32.61
N GLY A 301 -12.16 -4.15 32.62
CA GLY A 301 -10.95 -4.53 31.86
C GLY A 301 -10.01 -5.45 32.65
N ASP A 302 -9.23 -6.27 31.94
CA ASP A 302 -8.31 -7.29 32.49
C ASP A 302 -6.88 -7.11 31.97
N VAL A 303 -5.88 -7.33 32.84
CA VAL A 303 -4.47 -7.45 32.45
C VAL A 303 -3.92 -8.80 32.91
N SER A 304 -3.71 -9.68 31.95
CA SER A 304 -3.24 -11.04 32.18
C SER A 304 -1.76 -11.21 31.79
N PHE A 305 -1.01 -11.97 32.58
CA PHE A 305 0.36 -12.39 32.25
C PHE A 305 0.37 -13.87 31.87
N ARG A 306 0.97 -14.20 30.73
CA ARG A 306 0.94 -15.54 30.11
C ARG A 306 2.26 -16.27 30.17
#